data_AF-A0A7X3IAU9-F1
#
_entry.id   AF-A0A7X3IAU9-F1
#
_cell.length_a   1.000
_cell.length_b   1.000
_cell.length_c   1.000
_cell.angle_alpha   90.00
_cell.angle_beta   90.00
_cell.angle_gamma   90.00
#
_symmetry.space_group_name_H-M   'P 1'
#
loop_
_entity.id
_entity.type
_entity.pdbx_description
1 polymer ?
#
loop_
_entity_poly.entity_id
_entity_poly.type
_entity_poly.pdbx_seq_one_letter_code
_entity_poly.pdbx_strand_id
1 'polypeptide(L)'
;MYIRDGEYRAPPALLRQLLDVGETRASIARMHGVEEHRVAYRCRRLGIGKPNGRAPNAQALAMALAHTDIPIARIAAAYGCKPSTIAKAAARHGLPTDERGREALRESRS
;
A
#
# COMPACT_ATOMS: atom_id res chain seq x y z
N MET A 1 5.47 -29.60 4.74
CA MET A 1 4.33 -28.72 5.13
C MET A 1 4.89 -27.47 5.82
N TYR A 2 4.47 -26.26 5.44
CA TYR A 2 5.02 -25.00 6.00
C TYR A 2 4.30 -24.50 7.25
N ILE A 3 3.35 -25.27 7.78
CA ILE A 3 2.66 -24.96 9.04
C ILE A 3 3.39 -25.62 10.20
N ARG A 4 3.71 -24.85 11.24
CA ARG A 4 4.23 -25.34 12.52
C ARG A 4 3.59 -24.54 13.64
N ASP A 5 3.00 -25.21 14.62
CA ASP A 5 2.28 -24.60 15.76
C ASP A 5 1.18 -23.64 15.29
N GLY A 6 0.52 -23.97 14.19
CA GLY A 6 -0.49 -23.11 13.57
C GLY A 6 0.08 -21.86 12.89
N GLU A 7 1.40 -21.69 12.75
CA GLU A 7 2.02 -20.57 12.05
C GLU A 7 2.54 -20.97 10.67
N TYR A 8 2.30 -20.13 9.67
CA TYR A 8 2.88 -20.29 8.33
C TYR A 8 4.33 -19.80 8.29
N ARG A 9 5.26 -20.73 8.10
CA ARG A 9 6.72 -20.54 8.20
C ARG A 9 7.46 -20.85 6.90
N ALA A 10 6.89 -20.49 5.76
CA ALA A 10 7.61 -20.60 4.49
C ALA A 10 8.96 -19.83 4.53
N PRO A 11 10.03 -20.38 3.92
CA PRO A 11 11.32 -19.71 3.84
C PRO A 11 11.23 -18.35 3.12
N PRO A 12 11.97 -17.33 3.58
CA PRO A 12 12.01 -16.02 2.92
C PRO A 12 12.40 -16.09 1.45
N ALA A 13 13.39 -16.91 1.09
CA ALA A 13 13.87 -17.05 -0.29
C ALA A 13 12.80 -17.60 -1.23
N LEU A 14 12.06 -18.63 -0.79
CA LEU A 14 10.96 -19.20 -1.54
C LEU A 14 9.84 -18.17 -1.80
N LEU A 15 9.45 -17.42 -0.76
CA LEU A 15 8.42 -16.40 -0.90
C LEU A 15 8.83 -15.28 -1.88
N ARG A 16 10.10 -14.88 -1.89
CA ARG A 16 10.62 -13.92 -2.87
C ARG A 16 10.55 -14.49 -4.28
N GLN A 17 11.09 -15.68 -4.48
CA GLN A 17 11.08 -16.36 -5.78
C GLN A 17 9.66 -16.48 -6.35
N LEU A 18 8.69 -16.94 -5.56
CA LEU A 18 7.29 -17.08 -6.00
C LEU A 18 6.67 -15.73 -6.38
N LEU A 19 6.90 -14.69 -5.58
CA LEU A 19 6.39 -13.34 -5.90
C LEU A 19 7.08 -12.73 -7.13
N ASP A 20 8.38 -12.99 -7.32
CA ASP A 20 9.16 -12.47 -8.44
C ASP A 20 8.74 -13.10 -9.77
N VAL A 21 8.31 -14.37 -9.77
CA VAL A 21 7.70 -15.01 -10.95
C VAL A 21 6.23 -14.63 -11.18
N GLY A 22 5.69 -13.71 -10.36
CA GLY A 22 4.35 -13.16 -10.51
C GLY A 22 3.25 -13.91 -9.77
N GLU A 23 3.57 -14.88 -8.90
CA GLU A 23 2.55 -15.53 -8.10
C GLU A 23 1.87 -14.56 -7.15
N THR A 24 0.55 -14.69 -7.04
CA THR A 24 -0.23 -13.91 -6.08
C THR A 24 -0.18 -14.58 -4.71
N ARG A 25 -0.39 -13.80 -3.64
CA ARG A 25 -0.48 -14.36 -2.26
C ARG A 25 -1.58 -15.42 -2.14
N ALA A 26 -2.71 -15.22 -2.84
CA ALA A 26 -3.79 -16.19 -2.95
C ALA A 26 -3.35 -17.48 -3.65
N SER A 27 -2.54 -17.39 -4.71
CA SER A 27 -1.98 -18.55 -5.39
C SER A 27 -1.01 -19.32 -4.50
N ILE A 28 -0.07 -18.63 -3.84
CA ILE A 28 0.87 -19.21 -2.88
C ILE A 28 0.13 -19.90 -1.73
N ALA A 29 -0.96 -19.30 -1.24
CA ALA A 29 -1.84 -19.87 -0.23
C ALA A 29 -2.44 -21.21 -0.69
N ARG A 30 -3.02 -21.27 -1.89
CA ARG A 30 -3.54 -22.51 -2.49
C ARG A 30 -2.45 -23.57 -2.64
N MET A 31 -1.28 -23.16 -3.14
CA MET A 31 -0.12 -24.04 -3.37
C MET A 31 0.37 -24.70 -2.07
N HIS A 32 0.32 -23.97 -0.95
CA HIS A 32 0.80 -24.45 0.35
C HIS A 32 -0.31 -24.96 1.27
N GLY A 33 -1.59 -24.93 0.84
CA GLY A 33 -2.74 -25.36 1.62
C GLY A 33 -3.01 -24.50 2.86
N VAL A 34 -2.85 -23.18 2.75
CA VAL A 34 -3.02 -22.23 3.87
C VAL A 34 -3.93 -21.06 3.48
N GLU A 35 -4.48 -20.34 4.45
CA GLU A 35 -5.25 -19.14 4.17
C GLU A 35 -4.33 -17.98 3.73
N GLU A 36 -4.81 -17.15 2.81
CA GLU A 36 -4.06 -16.01 2.25
C GLU A 36 -3.55 -15.05 3.34
N HIS A 37 -4.34 -14.80 4.39
CA HIS A 37 -3.96 -13.90 5.48
C HIS A 37 -2.67 -14.37 6.20
N ARG A 38 -2.40 -15.68 6.24
CA ARG A 38 -1.17 -16.23 6.83
C ARG A 38 0.04 -15.96 5.96
N VAL A 39 -0.11 -16.09 4.64
CA VAL A 39 0.92 -15.71 3.66
C VAL A 39 1.21 -14.21 3.75
N ALA A 40 0.17 -13.38 3.78
CA ALA A 40 0.30 -11.94 3.91
C ALA A 40 1.00 -11.53 5.22
N TYR A 41 0.64 -12.15 6.34
CA TYR A 41 1.26 -11.92 7.64
C TYR A 41 2.75 -12.30 7.64
N ARG A 42 3.10 -13.46 7.07
CA ARG A 42 4.49 -13.92 6.95
C ARG A 42 5.31 -12.98 6.06
N CYS A 43 4.80 -12.61 4.89
CA CYS A 43 5.47 -11.65 4.00
C CYS A 43 5.69 -10.29 4.70
N ARG A 44 4.70 -9.79 5.44
CA ARG A 44 4.84 -8.55 6.23
C ARG A 44 5.95 -8.65 7.28
N ARG A 45 6.00 -9.76 8.04
CA ARG A 45 7.04 -9.97 9.06
C ARG A 45 8.45 -10.08 8.49
N LEU A 46 8.56 -10.59 7.27
CA LEU A 46 9.84 -10.76 6.58
C LEU A 46 10.24 -9.54 5.71
N GLY A 47 9.39 -8.52 5.63
CA GLY A 47 9.60 -7.37 4.74
C GLY A 47 9.61 -7.76 3.25
N ILE A 48 8.85 -8.80 2.87
CA ILE A 48 8.80 -9.33 1.51
C ILE A 48 7.55 -8.82 0.76
N GLY A 49 7.75 -8.40 -0.48
CA GLY A 49 6.71 -7.89 -1.38
C GLY A 49 6.68 -6.36 -1.44
N LYS A 50 5.80 -5.81 -2.26
CA LYS A 50 5.67 -4.36 -2.43
C LYS A 50 5.33 -3.71 -1.08
N PRO A 51 5.95 -2.55 -0.75
CA PRO A 51 5.55 -1.78 0.42
C PRO A 51 4.04 -1.55 0.36
N ASN A 52 3.35 -1.99 1.42
CA ASN A 52 2.01 -1.48 1.69
C ASN A 52 2.24 -0.13 2.36
N GLY A 53 2.64 0.89 1.59
CA GLY A 53 2.81 2.23 2.10
C GLY A 53 1.58 2.64 2.89
N ARG A 54 1.80 3.20 4.08
CA ARG A 54 0.71 3.72 4.89
C ARG A 54 0.17 4.95 4.20
N ALA A 55 -1.15 5.08 4.17
CA ALA A 55 -1.77 6.33 3.78
C ALA A 55 -1.20 7.46 4.66
N PRO A 56 -0.81 8.62 4.10
CA PRO A 56 -0.41 9.77 4.88
C PRO A 56 -1.51 10.18 5.86
N ASN A 57 -1.12 10.76 6.99
CA ASN A 57 -2.07 11.40 7.90
C ASN A 57 -2.68 12.66 7.23
N ALA A 58 -3.76 13.20 7.81
CA ALA A 58 -4.51 14.30 7.22
C ALA A 58 -3.63 15.53 6.87
N GLN A 59 -2.71 15.90 7.77
CA GLN A 59 -1.85 17.07 7.57
C GLN A 59 -0.82 16.85 6.46
N ALA A 60 -0.15 15.71 6.46
CA ALA A 60 0.81 15.33 5.42
C ALA A 60 0.14 15.19 4.05
N LEU A 61 -1.10 14.67 4.03
CA LEU A 61 -1.90 14.55 2.83
C LEU A 61 -2.34 15.92 2.31
N ALA A 62 -2.81 16.82 3.17
CA ALA A 62 -3.21 18.17 2.78
C ALA A 62 -2.01 18.97 2.21
N MET A 63 -0.83 18.86 2.83
CA MET A 63 0.40 19.46 2.31
C MET A 63 0.74 18.91 0.92
N ALA A 64 0.73 17.59 0.74
CA ALA A 64 1.04 16.98 -0.55
C ALA A 64 0.02 17.34 -1.64
N LEU A 65 -1.27 17.41 -1.30
CA LEU A 65 -2.33 17.75 -2.26
C LEU A 65 -2.31 19.22 -2.68
N ALA A 66 -1.84 20.14 -1.83
CA ALA A 66 -1.71 21.56 -2.17
C ALA A 66 -0.67 21.83 -3.27
N HIS A 67 0.29 20.92 -3.48
CA HIS A 67 1.24 20.98 -4.61
C HIS A 67 0.57 20.51 -5.90
N THR A 68 -0.21 21.38 -6.56
CA THR A 68 -0.97 21.06 -7.77
C THR A 68 -0.09 20.58 -8.93
N ASP A 69 1.17 21.00 -8.96
CA ASP A 69 2.21 20.59 -9.90
C ASP A 69 2.65 19.12 -9.74
N ILE A 70 2.34 18.48 -8.62
CA ILE A 70 2.66 17.08 -8.36
C ILE A 70 1.43 16.19 -8.65
N PRO A 71 1.52 15.24 -9.60
CA PRO A 71 0.45 14.28 -9.85
C PRO A 71 0.22 13.35 -8.66
N ILE A 72 -1.05 12.95 -8.44
CA ILE A 72 -1.43 12.02 -7.35
C ILE A 72 -0.62 10.72 -7.41
N ALA A 73 -0.29 10.22 -8.61
CA ALA A 73 0.53 9.03 -8.76
C ALA A 73 1.94 9.17 -8.17
N ARG A 74 2.55 10.36 -8.32
CA ARG A 74 3.86 10.69 -7.74
C ARG A 74 3.77 10.82 -6.23
N ILE A 75 2.72 11.47 -5.72
CA ILE A 75 2.42 11.54 -4.27
C ILE A 75 2.29 10.13 -3.70
N ALA A 76 1.48 9.27 -4.33
CA ALA A 76 1.27 7.90 -3.89
C ALA A 76 2.58 7.10 -3.84
N ALA A 77 3.42 7.23 -4.87
CA ALA A 77 4.73 6.60 -4.93
C ALA A 77 5.66 7.07 -3.79
N ALA A 78 5.67 8.37 -3.46
CA ALA A 78 6.45 8.90 -2.34
C ALA A 78 6.03 8.30 -0.99
N TYR A 79 4.74 8.01 -0.82
CA TYR A 79 4.22 7.31 0.36
C TYR A 79 4.26 5.78 0.25
N GLY A 80 4.76 5.23 -0.86
CA GLY A 80 4.81 3.79 -1.12
C GLY A 80 3.44 3.12 -1.25
N CYS A 81 2.40 3.88 -1.59
CA CYS A 81 1.01 3.39 -1.65
C CYS A 81 0.44 3.51 -3.07
N LYS A 82 -0.78 2.98 -3.29
CA LYS A 82 -1.47 3.10 -4.59
C LYS A 82 -2.16 4.46 -4.69
N PRO A 83 -2.37 5.02 -5.90
CA PRO A 83 -3.16 6.25 -6.08
C PRO A 83 -4.57 6.15 -5.48
N SER A 84 -5.20 4.98 -5.57
CA SER A 84 -6.49 4.73 -4.95
C SER A 84 -6.46 4.77 -3.41
N THR A 85 -5.30 4.52 -2.80
CA THR A 85 -5.09 4.71 -1.35
C THR A 85 -5.11 6.19 -1.00
N ILE A 86 -4.49 7.06 -1.81
CA ILE A 86 -4.53 8.51 -1.64
C ILE A 86 -5.95 9.04 -1.79
N ALA A 87 -6.68 8.62 -2.82
CA ALA A 87 -8.08 9.04 -3.03
C ALA A 87 -8.98 8.66 -1.84
N LYS A 88 -8.86 7.43 -1.33
CA LYS A 88 -9.60 6.99 -0.14
C LYS A 88 -9.22 7.76 1.13
N ALA A 89 -7.93 8.08 1.29
CA ALA A 89 -7.46 8.86 2.43
C ALA A 89 -7.97 10.30 2.36
N ALA A 90 -7.96 10.91 1.17
CA ALA A 90 -8.46 12.26 0.96
C ALA A 90 -9.96 12.34 1.24
N ALA A 91 -10.75 11.40 0.71
CA ALA A 91 -12.18 11.29 1.00
C ALA A 91 -12.46 11.15 2.50
N ARG A 92 -11.68 10.32 3.22
CA ARG A 92 -11.82 10.15 4.68
C ARG A 92 -11.55 11.44 5.46
N HIS A 93 -10.67 12.30 4.95
CA HIS A 93 -10.27 13.55 5.59
C HIS A 93 -10.98 14.78 5.01
N GLY A 94 -11.96 14.60 4.10
CA GLY A 94 -12.67 15.70 3.45
C GLY A 94 -11.78 16.57 2.55
N LEU A 95 -10.68 16.01 2.04
CA LEU A 95 -9.73 16.74 1.19
C LEU A 95 -10.08 16.57 -0.30
N PRO A 96 -10.02 17.65 -1.10
CA PRO A 96 -10.24 17.57 -2.53
C PRO A 96 -9.08 16.86 -3.24
N THR A 97 -9.38 16.15 -4.33
CA THR A 97 -8.38 15.47 -5.18
C THR A 97 -8.47 15.86 -6.64
N ASP A 98 -9.48 16.64 -7.00
CA ASP A 98 -9.64 17.27 -8.30
C ASP A 98 -8.77 18.52 -8.39
N GLU A 99 -8.49 18.96 -9.62
CA GLU A 99 -7.61 20.10 -9.89
C GLU A 99 -8.13 21.38 -9.21
N ARG A 100 -9.40 21.71 -9.45
CA ARG A 100 -10.05 22.91 -8.89
C ARG A 100 -10.08 22.92 -7.36
N GLY A 101 -10.36 21.79 -6.72
CA GLY A 101 -10.37 21.71 -5.26
C GLY A 101 -8.96 21.76 -4.67
N ARG A 102 -7.95 21.21 -5.35
CA ARG A 102 -6.54 21.33 -4.93
C ARG A 102 -6.00 22.75 -5.08
N GLU A 103 -6.43 23.51 -6.09
CA GLU A 103 -6.12 24.93 -6.23
C GLU A 103 -6.69 25.74 -5.05
N ALA A 104 -7.97 25.56 -4.73
CA ALA A 104 -8.59 26.22 -3.58
C ALA A 104 -7.89 25.87 -2.25
N LEU A 105 -7.42 24.62 -2.10
CA LEU A 105 -6.64 24.17 -0.94
C LEU A 105 -5.27 24.87 -0.85
N ARG A 106 -4.65 25.21 -1.98
CA ARG A 106 -3.39 25.97 -2.04
C ARG A 106 -3.63 27.44 -1.67
N GLU A 107 -4.66 28.06 -2.22
CA GLU A 107 -5.02 29.46 -1.96
C GLU A 107 -5.38 29.69 -0.49
N SER A 108 -6.14 28.76 0.12
CA SER A 108 -6.53 28.83 1.54
C SER A 108 -5.34 28.76 2.53
N ARG A 109 -4.13 28.46 2.04
CA ARG A 109 -2.89 28.36 2.83
C ARG A 109 -1.92 29.51 2.57
N SER A 110 -2.24 30.39 1.61
CA SER A 110 -1.44 31.58 1.26
C SER A 110 -1.83 32.74 2.18
#